data_AF-A0A7Y2V0X3-F1
#
_entry.id   AF-A0A7Y2V0X3-F1
#
_cell.length_a   1.000
_cell.length_b   1.000
_cell.length_c   1.000
_cell.angle_alpha   90.00
_cell.angle_beta   90.00
_cell.angle_gamma   90.00
#
_symmetry.space_group_name_H-M   'P 1'
#
loop_
_entity.id
_entity.type
_entity.pdbx_description
1 polymer ?
#
loop_
_entity_poly.entity_id
_entity_poly.type
_entity_poly.pdbx_seq_one_letter_code
_entity_poly.pdbx_strand_id
1 'polypeptide(L)'
;MLLKKTNIEEKLQRLKRKNYSEDSVLEAVKSILEKDNNTEYRILDTINSGKSTNINSFDFELLETEYIYHIDQIKSICIDYRLRFLDTKYFKGKLPYEAISKIKAIEKAHDTELKGFKIIAPSKLFKLENADDPLLFAPIGNGYYYLVHKWGNDLSPFRKLLMWPYKNFGNLIFTVFIMSILATALFPEGIFSNKPNSSQAGMIFFFIFKSIAAMVIYYGFAAGKNFNKAIWDSKYYNA
;
A
#
# COMPACT_ATOMS: atom_id res chain seq x y z
N MET A 1 -27.65 7.97 -1.55
CA MET A 1 -26.82 6.81 -1.94
C MET A 1 -25.57 6.78 -1.06
N LEU A 2 -25.43 5.78 -0.20
CA LEU A 2 -24.19 5.56 0.57
C LEU A 2 -23.13 5.00 -0.40
N LEU A 3 -22.00 5.69 -0.54
CA LEU A 3 -20.89 5.23 -1.35
C LEU A 3 -20.37 3.89 -0.82
N LYS A 4 -20.22 2.89 -1.71
CA LYS A 4 -19.70 1.56 -1.36
C LYS A 4 -18.30 1.71 -0.74
N LYS A 5 -18.05 1.03 0.37
CA LYS A 5 -16.70 0.97 0.99
C LYS A 5 -15.70 0.37 0.01
N THR A 6 -14.42 0.72 0.16
CA THR A 6 -13.35 0.21 -0.70
C THR A 6 -12.73 -1.04 -0.09
N ASN A 7 -12.99 -2.17 -0.73
CA ASN A 7 -12.32 -3.44 -0.49
C ASN A 7 -10.95 -3.43 -1.20
N ILE A 8 -9.86 -3.62 -0.46
CA ILE A 8 -8.51 -3.63 -1.05
C ILE A 8 -8.27 -4.85 -1.94
N GLU A 9 -8.79 -6.02 -1.58
CA GLU A 9 -8.67 -7.25 -2.36
C GLU A 9 -9.29 -7.09 -3.75
N GLU A 10 -10.51 -6.55 -3.83
CA GLU A 10 -11.21 -6.29 -5.10
C GLU A 10 -10.40 -5.32 -5.99
N LYS A 11 -9.68 -4.36 -5.38
CA LYS A 11 -8.77 -3.46 -6.10
C LYS A 11 -7.50 -4.16 -6.56
N LEU A 12 -6.95 -5.06 -5.76
CA LEU A 12 -5.77 -5.85 -6.08
C LEU A 12 -6.05 -6.78 -7.27
N GLN A 13 -7.18 -7.50 -7.24
CA GLN A 13 -7.67 -8.33 -8.35
C GLN A 13 -7.85 -7.51 -9.63
N ARG A 14 -8.48 -6.32 -9.53
CA ARG A 14 -8.66 -5.45 -10.70
C ARG A 14 -7.32 -4.95 -11.29
N LEU A 15 -6.32 -4.68 -10.45
CA LEU A 15 -4.98 -4.29 -10.91
C LEU A 15 -4.26 -5.45 -11.58
N LYS A 16 -4.42 -6.66 -11.06
CA LYS A 16 -3.86 -7.87 -11.65
C LYS A 16 -4.36 -8.07 -13.09
N ARG A 17 -5.67 -8.05 -13.28
CA ARG A 17 -6.31 -8.19 -14.62
C ARG A 17 -5.88 -7.12 -15.62
N LYS A 18 -5.40 -5.97 -15.14
CA LYS A 18 -4.94 -4.86 -16.00
C LYS A 18 -3.48 -5.01 -16.44
N ASN A 19 -2.63 -5.56 -15.58
CA ASN A 19 -1.17 -5.49 -15.76
C ASN A 19 -0.54 -6.77 -16.29
N TYR A 20 -1.17 -7.94 -16.12
CA TYR A 20 -0.62 -9.24 -16.54
C TYR A 20 -1.72 -10.15 -17.08
N SER A 21 -1.40 -11.00 -18.06
CA SER A 21 -2.26 -12.15 -18.37
C SER A 21 -2.11 -13.18 -17.26
N GLU A 22 -3.20 -13.84 -16.88
CA GLU A 22 -3.18 -14.90 -15.85
C GLU A 22 -2.20 -16.01 -16.23
N ASP A 23 -2.12 -16.35 -17.52
CA ASP A 23 -1.17 -17.32 -18.07
C ASP A 23 0.29 -16.95 -17.82
N SER A 24 0.66 -15.67 -17.99
CA SER A 24 2.03 -15.21 -17.74
C SER A 24 2.44 -15.30 -16.26
N VAL A 25 1.48 -15.12 -15.35
CA VAL A 25 1.71 -15.26 -13.91
C VAL A 25 1.88 -16.73 -13.54
N LEU A 26 1.06 -17.61 -14.13
CA LEU A 26 1.12 -19.05 -13.94
C LEU A 26 2.46 -19.62 -14.41
N GLU A 27 2.92 -19.27 -15.61
CA GLU A 27 4.22 -19.72 -16.12
C GLU A 27 5.38 -19.24 -15.24
N ALA A 28 5.34 -17.99 -14.79
CA ALA A 28 6.35 -17.44 -13.89
C ALA A 28 6.39 -18.20 -12.56
N VAL A 29 5.24 -18.41 -11.92
CA VAL A 29 5.15 -19.15 -10.65
C VAL A 29 5.59 -20.59 -10.82
N LYS A 30 5.16 -21.26 -11.90
CA LYS A 30 5.58 -22.63 -12.21
C LYS A 30 7.09 -22.74 -12.33
N SER A 31 7.71 -21.82 -13.08
CA SER A 31 9.18 -21.79 -13.23
C SER A 31 9.92 -21.56 -11.91
N ILE A 32 9.32 -20.83 -10.97
CA ILE A 32 9.91 -20.58 -9.64
C ILE A 32 9.87 -21.85 -8.80
N LEU A 33 8.72 -22.53 -8.77
CA LEU A 33 8.55 -23.77 -7.99
C LEU A 33 9.39 -24.92 -8.58
N GLU A 34 9.50 -25.02 -9.90
CA GLU A 34 10.41 -25.99 -10.55
C GLU A 34 11.88 -25.70 -10.27
N LYS A 35 12.29 -24.42 -10.17
CA LYS A 35 13.65 -24.03 -9.79
C LYS A 35 13.95 -24.26 -8.31
N ASP A 36 12.95 -24.13 -7.43
CA ASP A 36 13.10 -24.40 -5.99
C ASP A 36 13.38 -25.88 -5.70
N ASN A 37 12.79 -26.78 -6.51
CA ASN A 37 13.12 -28.22 -6.45
C ASN A 37 14.62 -28.50 -6.72
N ASN A 38 15.33 -27.61 -7.43
CA ASN A 38 16.78 -27.71 -7.61
C ASN A 38 17.51 -27.03 -6.44
N THR A 39 17.97 -27.84 -5.49
CA THR A 39 18.62 -27.44 -4.23
C THR A 39 19.81 -26.49 -4.42
N GLU A 40 20.46 -26.54 -5.57
CA GLU A 40 21.64 -25.75 -5.93
C GLU A 40 21.36 -24.25 -6.09
N TYR A 41 20.20 -23.89 -6.65
CA TYR A 41 19.81 -22.48 -6.81
C TYR A 41 19.50 -21.82 -5.46
N ARG A 42 18.88 -22.55 -4.55
CA ARG A 42 18.59 -22.09 -3.18
C ARG A 42 19.89 -21.75 -2.42
N ILE A 43 20.92 -22.58 -2.59
CA ILE A 43 22.24 -22.38 -1.95
C ILE A 43 22.92 -21.15 -2.55
N LEU A 44 22.95 -21.03 -3.88
CA LEU A 44 23.55 -19.89 -4.57
C LEU A 44 22.86 -18.56 -4.24
N ASP A 45 21.53 -18.52 -4.17
CA ASP A 45 20.77 -17.31 -3.84
C ASP A 45 20.97 -16.91 -2.37
N THR A 46 21.03 -17.87 -1.45
CA THR A 46 21.31 -17.59 -0.03
C THR A 46 22.72 -17.01 0.16
N ILE A 47 23.71 -17.56 -0.54
CA ILE A 47 25.11 -17.10 -0.48
C ILE A 47 25.26 -15.71 -1.11
N ASN A 48 24.62 -15.46 -2.27
CA ASN A 48 24.77 -14.19 -3.00
C ASN A 48 23.92 -13.05 -2.41
N SER A 49 22.72 -13.33 -1.89
CA SER A 49 21.79 -12.29 -1.45
C SER A 49 21.89 -11.95 0.05
N GLY A 50 22.53 -12.83 0.85
CA GLY A 50 22.71 -12.65 2.30
C GLY A 50 21.40 -12.52 3.10
N LYS A 51 20.25 -12.74 2.47
CA LYS A 51 18.92 -12.68 3.07
C LYS A 51 18.39 -14.11 3.15
N SER A 52 17.88 -14.52 4.31
CA SER A 52 17.05 -15.73 4.37
C SER A 52 15.81 -15.47 3.51
N THR A 53 15.79 -16.01 2.30
CA THR A 53 14.60 -16.01 1.48
C THR A 53 13.60 -16.93 2.18
N ASN A 54 12.62 -16.34 2.87
CA ASN A 54 11.48 -17.08 3.39
C ASN A 54 10.67 -17.51 2.15
N ILE A 55 11.08 -18.60 1.53
CA ILE A 55 10.39 -19.26 0.43
C ILE A 55 9.64 -20.42 1.06
N ASN A 56 8.39 -20.60 0.66
CA ASN A 56 7.59 -21.74 1.06
C ASN A 56 7.39 -22.62 -0.18
N SER A 57 7.63 -23.90 -0.03
CA SER A 57 7.44 -24.87 -1.10
C SER A 57 5.95 -25.17 -1.22
N PHE A 58 5.27 -24.37 -2.03
CA PHE A 58 3.87 -24.59 -2.37
C PHE A 58 3.74 -25.61 -3.49
N ASP A 59 2.81 -26.54 -3.35
CA ASP A 59 2.34 -27.33 -4.50
C ASP A 59 1.58 -26.43 -5.50
N PHE A 60 2.09 -26.34 -6.73
CA PHE A 60 1.53 -25.51 -7.79
C PHE A 60 0.11 -25.94 -8.19
N GLU A 61 -0.20 -27.24 -8.16
CA GLU A 61 -1.51 -27.73 -8.61
C GLU A 61 -2.65 -27.30 -7.67
N LEU A 62 -2.29 -27.01 -6.42
CA LEU A 62 -3.21 -26.57 -5.37
C LEU A 62 -3.26 -25.03 -5.24
N LEU A 63 -2.40 -24.30 -5.97
CA LEU A 63 -2.38 -22.85 -5.92
C LEU A 63 -3.46 -22.24 -6.81
N GLU A 64 -4.34 -21.48 -6.18
CA GLU A 64 -5.34 -20.70 -6.89
C GLU A 64 -4.73 -19.40 -7.43
N THR A 65 -4.72 -19.24 -8.76
CA THR A 65 -4.14 -18.08 -9.45
C THR A 65 -4.70 -16.77 -8.90
N GLU A 66 -5.99 -16.71 -8.55
CA GLU A 66 -6.65 -15.49 -8.07
C GLU A 66 -6.02 -14.88 -6.82
N TYR A 67 -5.36 -15.69 -5.99
CA TYR A 67 -4.73 -15.26 -4.74
C TYR A 67 -3.23 -14.98 -4.87
N ILE A 68 -2.65 -15.14 -6.06
CA ILE A 68 -1.24 -14.88 -6.31
C ILE A 68 -1.02 -13.45 -6.79
N TYR A 69 -0.15 -12.72 -6.09
CA TYR A 69 0.17 -11.32 -6.37
C TYR A 69 1.67 -11.06 -6.41
N HIS A 70 2.09 -10.21 -7.34
CA HIS A 70 3.47 -9.73 -7.41
C HIS A 70 3.69 -8.55 -6.44
N ILE A 71 4.90 -8.40 -5.93
CA ILE A 71 5.27 -7.31 -5.02
C ILE A 71 4.97 -5.93 -5.59
N ASP A 72 5.07 -5.74 -6.92
CA ASP A 72 4.75 -4.45 -7.55
C ASP A 72 3.26 -4.10 -7.47
N GLN A 73 2.38 -5.12 -7.56
CA GLN A 73 0.93 -4.93 -7.40
C GLN A 73 0.62 -4.52 -5.96
N ILE A 74 1.20 -5.24 -4.99
CA ILE A 74 1.09 -4.93 -3.56
C ILE A 74 1.60 -3.51 -3.29
N LYS A 75 2.78 -3.17 -3.79
CA LYS A 75 3.41 -1.85 -3.67
C LYS A 75 2.52 -0.74 -4.21
N SER A 76 1.92 -0.94 -5.39
CA SER A 76 1.03 0.07 -6.00
C SER A 76 -0.19 0.37 -5.13
N ILE A 77 -0.82 -0.67 -4.57
CA ILE A 77 -1.94 -0.53 -3.62
C ILE A 77 -1.48 0.16 -2.34
N CYS A 78 -0.34 -0.25 -1.78
CA CYS A 78 0.21 0.34 -0.57
C CYS A 78 0.48 1.85 -0.76
N ILE A 79 1.02 2.25 -1.90
CA ILE A 79 1.26 3.66 -2.22
C ILE A 79 -0.06 4.42 -2.43
N ASP A 80 -1.03 3.82 -3.09
CA ASP A 80 -2.32 4.45 -3.41
C ASP A 80 -3.16 4.76 -2.17
N TYR A 81 -3.18 3.84 -1.20
CA TYR A 81 -4.03 3.91 -0.02
C TYR A 81 -3.28 4.26 1.28
N ARG A 82 -1.97 4.53 1.17
CA ARG A 82 -1.04 4.73 2.30
C ARG A 82 -1.11 3.57 3.29
N LEU A 83 -0.85 2.37 2.78
CA LEU A 83 -0.70 1.13 3.55
C LEU A 83 0.77 0.74 3.61
N ARG A 84 1.12 -0.12 4.54
CA ARG A 84 2.46 -0.72 4.64
C ARG A 84 2.37 -2.21 4.43
N PHE A 85 3.41 -2.79 3.85
CA PHE A 85 3.59 -4.22 3.66
C PHE A 85 4.80 -4.68 4.48
N LEU A 86 4.54 -5.26 5.65
CA LEU A 86 5.57 -5.59 6.64
C LEU A 86 5.37 -7.00 7.19
N ASP A 87 6.42 -7.58 7.78
CA ASP A 87 6.34 -8.88 8.44
C ASP A 87 5.32 -8.86 9.59
N THR A 88 4.63 -9.98 9.80
CA THR A 88 3.65 -10.16 10.90
C THR A 88 4.21 -9.82 12.28
N LYS A 89 5.53 -9.96 12.48
CA LYS A 89 6.25 -9.60 13.72
C LYS A 89 6.04 -8.14 14.14
N TYR A 90 5.82 -7.25 13.19
CA TYR A 90 5.59 -5.83 13.46
C TYR A 90 4.11 -5.50 13.69
N PHE A 91 3.20 -6.41 13.32
CA PHE A 91 1.77 -6.22 13.47
C PHE A 91 1.38 -6.35 14.95
N LYS A 92 0.79 -5.29 15.51
CA LYS A 92 0.39 -5.25 16.93
C LYS A 92 -1.06 -5.69 17.16
N GLY A 93 -1.83 -5.94 16.11
CA GLY A 93 -3.19 -6.46 16.22
C GLY A 93 -3.19 -7.97 16.47
N LYS A 94 -4.29 -8.48 17.03
CA LYS A 94 -4.50 -9.93 17.14
C LYS A 94 -4.90 -10.51 15.79
N LEU A 95 -4.31 -11.65 15.43
CA LEU A 95 -4.77 -12.43 14.28
C LEU A 95 -6.09 -13.12 14.66
N PRO A 96 -7.14 -13.02 13.83
CA PRO A 96 -8.38 -13.72 14.09
C PRO A 96 -8.18 -15.22 13.97
N TYR A 97 -9.00 -15.99 14.68
CA TYR A 97 -8.97 -17.46 14.61
C TYR A 97 -9.18 -17.98 13.17
N GLU A 98 -9.97 -17.28 12.37
CA GLU A 98 -10.21 -17.57 10.95
C GLU A 98 -8.91 -17.57 10.14
N ALA A 99 -8.02 -16.60 10.35
CA ALA A 99 -6.72 -16.55 9.69
C ALA A 99 -5.85 -17.76 10.07
N ILE A 100 -5.85 -18.14 11.35
CA ILE A 100 -5.09 -19.30 11.85
C ILE A 100 -5.64 -20.60 11.24
N SER A 101 -6.97 -20.73 11.18
CA SER A 101 -7.64 -21.88 10.57
C SER A 101 -7.29 -22.01 9.08
N LYS A 102 -7.29 -20.90 8.34
CA LYS A 102 -6.89 -20.85 6.92
C LYS A 102 -5.43 -21.21 6.71
N ILE A 103 -4.52 -20.73 7.57
CA ILE A 103 -3.10 -21.12 7.52
C ILE A 103 -2.98 -22.64 7.66
N LYS A 104 -3.59 -23.24 8.70
CA LYS A 104 -3.55 -24.69 8.92
C LYS A 104 -4.11 -25.50 7.76
N ALA A 105 -5.18 -25.00 7.13
CA ALA A 105 -5.76 -25.65 5.96
C ALA A 105 -4.79 -25.66 4.76
N ILE A 106 -4.11 -24.54 4.52
CA ILE A 106 -3.10 -24.43 3.44
C ILE A 106 -1.88 -25.29 3.77
N GLU A 107 -1.34 -25.22 4.99
CA GLU A 107 -0.21 -26.06 5.42
C GLU A 107 -0.49 -27.55 5.24
N LYS A 108 -1.70 -28.00 5.61
CA LYS A 108 -2.13 -29.39 5.43
C LYS A 108 -2.31 -29.77 3.95
N ALA A 109 -2.80 -28.84 3.12
CA ALA A 109 -3.02 -29.11 1.70
C ALA A 109 -1.70 -29.24 0.94
N HIS A 110 -0.72 -28.37 1.23
CA HIS A 110 0.57 -28.34 0.54
C HIS A 110 1.67 -29.13 1.27
N ASP A 111 1.36 -29.84 2.37
CA ASP A 111 2.29 -30.58 3.24
C ASP A 111 3.58 -29.78 3.58
N THR A 112 3.40 -28.50 3.91
CA THR A 112 4.51 -27.57 4.18
C THR A 112 4.21 -26.71 5.41
N GLU A 113 5.27 -26.27 6.09
CA GLU A 113 5.18 -25.27 7.16
C GLU A 113 5.37 -23.87 6.56
N LEU A 114 4.34 -23.02 6.65
CA LEU A 114 4.40 -21.67 6.06
C LEU A 114 5.16 -20.69 6.96
N LYS A 115 6.17 -20.04 6.38
CA LYS A 115 7.05 -19.09 7.06
C LYS A 115 7.07 -17.74 6.36
N GLY A 116 7.49 -16.71 7.11
CA GLY A 116 7.73 -15.37 6.55
C GLY A 116 6.48 -14.58 6.20
N PHE A 117 5.37 -14.80 6.91
CA PHE A 117 4.12 -14.09 6.68
C PHE A 117 4.29 -12.56 6.71
N LYS A 118 3.60 -11.89 5.79
CA LYS A 118 3.54 -10.43 5.68
C LYS A 118 2.12 -9.92 5.71
N ILE A 119 1.92 -8.73 6.24
CA ILE A 119 0.60 -8.09 6.33
C ILE A 119 0.62 -6.77 5.58
N ILE A 120 -0.42 -6.53 4.79
CA ILE A 120 -0.78 -5.18 4.34
C ILE A 120 -1.68 -4.56 5.40
N ALA A 121 -1.29 -3.41 5.93
CA ALA A 121 -2.08 -2.69 6.92
C ALA A 121 -1.80 -1.18 6.92
N PRO A 122 -2.78 -0.33 7.30
CA PRO A 122 -2.52 1.07 7.62
C PRO A 122 -1.41 1.27 8.66
N SER A 123 -0.64 2.35 8.54
CA SER A 123 0.46 2.67 9.50
C SER A 123 -0.02 2.84 10.95
N LYS A 124 -1.32 3.10 11.18
CA LYS A 124 -1.92 3.16 12.51
C LYS A 124 -2.04 1.78 13.17
N LEU A 125 -2.19 0.70 12.39
CA LEU A 125 -2.38 -0.68 12.92
C LEU A 125 -1.09 -1.27 13.51
N PHE A 126 0.07 -0.75 13.11
CA PHE A 126 1.34 -1.05 13.74
C PHE A 126 1.49 -0.37 15.12
N LYS A 127 0.51 0.44 15.54
CA LYS A 127 0.48 1.17 16.82
C LYS A 127 -0.77 0.92 17.67
N LEU A 128 -1.94 0.74 17.07
CA LEU A 128 -3.24 0.60 17.74
C LEU A 128 -4.03 -0.61 17.19
N GLU A 129 -4.80 -1.28 18.06
CA GLU A 129 -5.56 -2.51 17.76
C GLU A 129 -6.78 -2.33 16.82
N ASN A 130 -7.13 -1.10 16.42
CA ASN A 130 -8.33 -0.84 15.62
C ASN A 130 -8.17 -1.25 14.15
N ALA A 131 -8.69 -2.42 13.76
CA ALA A 131 -8.49 -3.02 12.45
C ALA A 131 -9.31 -2.38 11.30
N ASP A 132 -8.60 -1.74 10.37
CA ASP A 132 -9.11 -1.32 9.06
C ASP A 132 -8.40 -2.15 7.96
N ASP A 133 -9.08 -3.18 7.46
CA ASP A 133 -8.73 -4.02 6.30
C ASP A 133 -7.31 -4.64 6.21
N PRO A 134 -6.82 -5.39 7.22
CA PRO A 134 -5.60 -6.19 7.09
C PRO A 134 -5.73 -7.38 6.11
N LEU A 135 -4.69 -7.56 5.30
CA LEU A 135 -4.51 -8.70 4.39
C LEU A 135 -3.24 -9.46 4.77
N LEU A 136 -3.34 -10.78 4.96
CA LEU A 136 -2.22 -11.66 5.26
C LEU A 136 -1.72 -12.36 4.01
N PHE A 137 -0.41 -12.30 3.79
CA PHE A 137 0.27 -12.90 2.67
C PHE A 137 1.33 -13.89 3.15
N ALA A 138 1.50 -14.98 2.41
CA ALA A 138 2.61 -15.91 2.52
C ALA A 138 3.52 -15.79 1.29
N PRO A 139 4.85 -15.74 1.46
CA PRO A 139 5.78 -15.66 0.32
C PRO A 139 5.84 -16.98 -0.43
N ILE A 140 5.71 -16.92 -1.77
CA ILE A 140 5.91 -18.07 -2.68
C ILE A 140 7.35 -18.10 -3.17
N GLY A 141 7.97 -16.93 -3.37
CA GLY A 141 9.34 -16.79 -3.90
C GLY A 141 9.42 -15.78 -5.04
N ASN A 142 10.63 -15.30 -5.33
CA ASN A 142 10.92 -14.36 -6.43
C ASN A 142 9.94 -13.15 -6.52
N GLY A 143 9.55 -12.58 -5.36
CA GLY A 143 8.65 -11.43 -5.29
C GLY A 143 7.16 -11.74 -5.41
N TYR A 144 6.77 -13.00 -5.52
CA TYR A 144 5.38 -13.44 -5.49
C TYR A 144 4.90 -13.81 -4.07
N TYR A 145 3.65 -13.45 -3.82
CA TYR A 145 2.98 -13.63 -2.54
C TYR A 145 1.59 -14.21 -2.74
N TYR A 146 1.24 -15.19 -1.92
CA TYR A 146 -0.09 -15.79 -1.84
C TYR A 146 -0.93 -15.07 -0.79
N LEU A 147 -2.14 -14.64 -1.15
CA LEU A 147 -3.10 -14.07 -0.22
C LEU A 147 -3.77 -15.20 0.58
N VAL A 148 -3.49 -15.25 1.88
CA VAL A 148 -4.02 -16.28 2.79
C VAL A 148 -5.41 -15.91 3.29
N HIS A 149 -5.56 -14.66 3.76
CA HIS A 149 -6.82 -14.22 4.35
C HIS A 149 -6.92 -12.69 4.43
N LYS A 150 -8.15 -12.19 4.38
CA LYS A 150 -8.55 -10.80 4.60
C LYS A 150 -9.50 -10.75 5.78
N TRP A 151 -9.30 -9.82 6.73
CA TRP A 151 -10.23 -9.60 7.84
C TRP A 151 -10.36 -8.11 8.16
N GLY A 152 -11.36 -7.76 8.98
CA GLY A 152 -11.60 -6.38 9.40
C GLY A 152 -12.58 -5.63 8.49
N ASN A 153 -12.70 -4.32 8.72
CA ASN A 153 -13.67 -3.47 8.02
C ASN A 153 -13.05 -2.81 6.79
N ASP A 154 -13.82 -2.72 5.69
CA ASP A 154 -13.36 -2.11 4.43
C ASP A 154 -12.96 -0.64 4.61
N LEU A 155 -11.99 -0.19 3.80
CA LEU A 155 -11.51 1.19 3.84
C LEU A 155 -12.56 2.19 3.33
N SER A 156 -12.47 3.44 3.82
CA SER A 156 -13.34 4.51 3.33
C SER A 156 -13.09 4.83 1.84
N PRO A 157 -14.14 5.09 1.04
CA PRO A 157 -14.01 5.28 -0.40
C PRO A 157 -13.18 6.51 -0.79
N PHE A 158 -13.20 7.55 0.04
CA PHE A 158 -12.43 8.77 -0.18
C PHE A 158 -10.96 8.66 0.26
N ARG A 159 -10.55 7.55 0.89
CA ARG A 159 -9.19 7.39 1.40
C ARG A 159 -8.14 7.58 0.33
N LYS A 160 -8.35 7.03 -0.87
CA LYS A 160 -7.42 7.18 -2.00
C LYS A 160 -7.23 8.65 -2.40
N LEU A 161 -8.29 9.44 -2.42
CA LEU A 161 -8.24 10.86 -2.75
C LEU A 161 -7.52 11.66 -1.64
N LEU A 162 -7.87 11.40 -0.37
CA LEU A 162 -7.26 12.07 0.78
C LEU A 162 -5.76 11.76 0.93
N MET A 163 -5.34 10.55 0.54
CA MET A 163 -3.94 10.13 0.61
C MET A 163 -3.13 10.51 -0.64
N TRP A 164 -3.77 10.99 -1.71
CA TRP A 164 -3.12 11.33 -2.98
C TRP A 164 -2.03 12.41 -2.89
N PRO A 165 -2.19 13.50 -2.11
CA PRO A 165 -1.15 14.52 -1.95
C PRO A 165 0.13 13.96 -1.31
N TYR A 166 0.00 12.91 -0.50
CA TYR A 166 1.12 12.28 0.21
C TYR A 166 1.85 11.23 -0.62
N LYS A 167 1.48 11.00 -1.89
CA LYS A 167 2.16 10.02 -2.75
C LYS A 167 3.59 10.44 -3.09
N ASN A 168 3.80 11.71 -3.39
CA ASN A 168 5.09 12.30 -3.75
C ASN A 168 5.03 13.84 -3.49
N PHE A 169 6.19 14.50 -3.54
CA PHE A 169 6.26 15.94 -3.32
C PHE A 169 5.53 16.77 -4.39
N GLY A 170 5.54 16.34 -5.65
CA GLY A 170 4.85 17.05 -6.74
C GLY A 170 3.33 17.10 -6.57
N ASN A 171 2.70 16.00 -6.16
CA ASN A 171 1.28 15.90 -5.87
C ASN A 171 0.89 16.80 -4.69
N LEU A 172 1.77 16.93 -3.69
CA LEU A 172 1.57 17.84 -2.58
C LEU A 172 1.52 19.29 -3.07
N ILE A 173 2.53 19.72 -3.84
CA ILE A 173 2.57 21.07 -4.44
C ILE A 173 1.32 21.32 -5.28
N PHE A 174 0.96 20.39 -6.15
CA PHE A 174 -0.23 20.50 -7.00
C PHE A 174 -1.51 20.64 -6.18
N THR A 175 -1.65 19.87 -5.09
CA THR A 175 -2.80 19.98 -4.19
C THR A 175 -2.84 21.34 -3.50
N VAL A 176 -1.69 21.82 -3.00
CA VAL A 176 -1.59 23.15 -2.36
C VAL A 176 -1.96 24.25 -3.35
N PHE A 177 -1.50 24.15 -4.60
CA PHE A 177 -1.81 25.09 -5.66
C PHE A 177 -3.32 25.15 -5.95
N ILE A 178 -3.97 24.00 -6.17
CA ILE A 178 -5.42 23.93 -6.40
C ILE A 178 -6.20 24.46 -5.19
N MET A 179 -5.81 24.08 -3.97
CA MET A 179 -6.45 24.57 -2.75
C MET A 179 -6.30 26.08 -2.58
N SER A 180 -5.18 26.64 -3.05
CA SER A 180 -4.94 28.08 -3.00
C SER A 180 -5.78 28.83 -4.02
N ILE A 181 -6.01 28.27 -5.21
CA ILE A 181 -6.97 28.82 -6.18
C ILE A 181 -8.37 28.84 -5.57
N LEU A 182 -8.82 27.73 -4.99
CA LEU A 182 -10.14 27.63 -4.36
C LEU A 182 -10.29 28.62 -3.20
N ALA A 183 -9.30 28.70 -2.32
CA ALA A 183 -9.30 29.65 -1.21
C ALA A 183 -9.29 31.12 -1.69
N THR A 184 -8.60 31.40 -2.80
CA THR A 184 -8.62 32.73 -3.42
C THR A 184 -9.99 33.06 -4.01
N ALA A 185 -10.65 32.10 -4.64
CA ALA A 185 -12.00 32.28 -5.20
C ALA A 185 -13.07 32.50 -4.12
N LEU A 186 -12.85 32.00 -2.90
CA LEU A 186 -13.71 32.26 -1.74
C LEU A 186 -13.40 33.59 -1.05
N PHE A 187 -12.35 34.30 -1.47
CA PHE A 187 -11.98 35.57 -0.86
C PHE A 187 -12.98 36.66 -1.26
N PRO A 188 -13.56 37.41 -0.30
CA PRO A 188 -14.60 38.39 -0.62
C PRO A 188 -14.09 39.49 -1.55
N GLU A 189 -14.83 39.75 -2.62
CA GLU A 189 -14.61 40.93 -3.46
C GLU A 189 -14.91 42.20 -2.64
N GLY A 190 -14.11 43.25 -2.80
CA GLY A 190 -14.33 44.54 -2.13
C GLY A 190 -13.50 44.81 -0.86
N ILE A 191 -12.79 43.83 -0.30
CA ILE A 191 -11.95 44.06 0.91
C ILE A 191 -10.78 45.02 0.62
N PHE A 192 -10.19 44.95 -0.58
CA PHE A 192 -8.99 45.71 -0.93
C PHE A 192 -9.23 46.78 -2.00
N SER A 193 -10.32 46.71 -2.79
CA SER A 193 -10.67 47.75 -3.76
C SER A 193 -12.12 47.64 -4.23
N ASN A 194 -12.72 48.76 -4.63
CA ASN A 194 -14.09 48.83 -5.16
C ASN A 194 -14.20 48.35 -6.63
N LYS A 195 -13.09 47.99 -7.28
CA LYS A 195 -13.09 47.50 -8.66
C LYS A 195 -12.14 46.30 -8.77
N PRO A 196 -12.66 45.08 -9.01
CA PRO A 196 -11.81 43.91 -9.14
C PRO A 196 -10.81 44.08 -10.29
N ASN A 197 -9.52 43.88 -9.99
CA ASN A 197 -8.43 43.94 -10.96
C ASN A 197 -7.66 42.61 -10.96
N SER A 198 -7.32 42.08 -12.14
CA SER A 198 -6.57 40.84 -12.30
C SER A 198 -5.23 40.85 -11.55
N SER A 199 -4.55 42.00 -11.46
CA SER A 199 -3.31 42.12 -10.69
C SER A 199 -3.52 41.91 -9.19
N GLN A 200 -4.64 42.37 -8.66
CA GLN A 200 -4.99 42.23 -7.24
C GLN A 200 -5.37 40.78 -6.92
N ALA A 201 -6.14 40.12 -7.80
CA ALA A 201 -6.42 38.69 -7.68
C ALA A 201 -5.13 37.84 -7.66
N GLY A 202 -4.17 38.19 -8.52
CA GLY A 202 -2.84 37.57 -8.52
C GLY A 202 -2.11 37.75 -7.18
N MET A 203 -2.09 38.96 -6.62
CA MET A 203 -1.46 39.21 -5.31
C MET A 203 -2.12 38.43 -4.16
N ILE A 204 -3.46 38.40 -4.12
CA ILE A 204 -4.22 37.64 -3.12
C ILE A 204 -3.88 36.14 -3.25
N PHE A 205 -3.87 35.62 -4.48
CA PHE A 205 -3.48 34.25 -4.76
C PHE A 205 -2.07 33.93 -4.25
N PHE A 206 -1.07 34.75 -4.56
CA PHE A 206 0.30 34.52 -4.11
C PHE A 206 0.42 34.53 -2.58
N PHE A 207 -0.29 35.44 -1.90
CA PHE A 207 -0.28 35.52 -0.45
C PHE A 207 -0.92 34.28 0.19
N ILE A 208 -2.06 33.83 -0.33
CA ILE A 208 -2.76 32.61 0.12
C ILE A 208 -1.88 31.38 -0.14
N PHE A 209 -1.33 31.25 -1.36
CA PHE A 209 -0.48 30.12 -1.73
C PHE A 209 0.75 30.03 -0.83
N LYS A 210 1.46 31.14 -0.61
CA LYS A 210 2.61 31.19 0.30
C LYS A 210 2.22 30.78 1.72
N SER A 211 1.08 31.24 2.21
CA SER A 211 0.61 30.97 3.58
C SER A 211 0.22 29.50 3.76
N ILE A 212 -0.53 28.93 2.82
CA ILE A 212 -0.90 27.50 2.85
C ILE A 212 0.34 26.64 2.69
N ALA A 213 1.26 26.98 1.78
CA ALA A 213 2.50 26.24 1.60
C ALA A 213 3.35 26.26 2.89
N ALA A 214 3.50 27.41 3.54
CA ALA A 214 4.23 27.53 4.80
C ALA A 214 3.60 26.66 5.90
N MET A 215 2.26 26.67 6.01
CA MET A 215 1.52 25.82 6.94
C MET A 215 1.79 24.33 6.65
N VAL A 216 1.63 23.90 5.41
CA VAL A 216 1.83 22.50 5.00
C VAL A 216 3.26 22.04 5.26
N ILE A 217 4.26 22.88 4.97
CA ILE A 217 5.67 22.59 5.24
C ILE A 217 5.89 22.47 6.75
N TYR A 218 5.42 23.44 7.54
CA TYR A 218 5.59 23.43 9.00
C TYR A 218 5.01 22.16 9.62
N TYR A 219 3.74 21.83 9.33
CA TYR A 219 3.11 20.64 9.87
C TYR A 219 3.64 19.34 9.26
N GLY A 220 4.09 19.37 8.00
CA GLY A 220 4.71 18.23 7.33
C GLY A 220 6.04 17.84 7.98
N PHE A 221 6.93 18.82 8.16
CA PHE A 221 8.22 18.65 8.83
C PHE A 221 8.07 18.35 10.32
N ALA A 222 7.23 19.11 11.05
CA ALA A 222 7.01 18.89 12.47
C ALA A 222 6.46 17.48 12.77
N ALA A 223 5.67 16.91 11.85
CA ALA A 223 5.15 15.57 11.99
C ALA A 223 6.11 14.45 11.53
N GLY A 224 7.30 14.79 10.99
CA GLY A 224 8.27 13.81 10.47
C GLY A 224 7.68 12.87 9.42
N LYS A 225 6.69 13.34 8.64
CA LYS A 225 5.91 12.48 7.74
C LYS A 225 6.58 12.38 6.39
N ASN A 226 6.89 11.15 5.99
CA ASN A 226 7.35 10.86 4.63
C ASN A 226 6.22 10.48 3.67
N PHE A 227 6.56 10.55 2.38
CA PHE A 227 5.69 10.22 1.25
C PHE A 227 5.41 8.71 1.18
N ASN A 228 4.25 8.34 0.65
CA ASN A 228 3.80 6.94 0.56
C ASN A 228 4.83 6.04 -0.15
N LYS A 229 5.52 6.59 -1.17
CA LYS A 229 6.58 5.89 -1.92
C LYS A 229 7.78 5.49 -1.07
N ALA A 230 8.08 6.20 0.02
CA ALA A 230 9.22 5.92 0.89
C ALA A 230 8.87 5.02 2.08
N ILE A 231 7.60 4.98 2.49
CA ILE A 231 7.18 4.32 3.74
C ILE A 231 6.53 2.95 3.57
N TRP A 232 6.23 2.54 2.33
CA TRP A 232 5.40 1.35 2.07
C TRP A 232 6.04 0.04 2.57
N ASP A 233 7.37 -0.08 2.52
CA ASP A 233 8.15 -1.22 3.01
C ASP A 233 9.01 -0.89 4.24
N SER A 234 8.91 0.34 4.76
CA SER A 234 9.73 0.78 5.88
C SER A 234 9.19 0.30 7.23
N LYS A 235 10.08 -0.33 7.98
CA LYS A 235 9.86 -0.73 9.38
C LYS A 235 9.72 0.48 10.31
N TYR A 236 10.34 1.59 9.95
CA TYR A 236 10.40 2.78 10.79
C TYR A 236 9.22 3.71 10.52
N TYR A 237 8.73 4.35 11.58
CA TYR A 237 7.59 5.24 11.48
C TYR A 237 7.95 6.57 10.76
N ASN A 238 9.19 7.05 10.94
CA ASN A 238 9.70 8.36 10.50
C ASN A 238 10.73 8.31 9.35
N ALA A 239 10.91 7.16 8.70
CA ALA A 239 11.83 7.05 7.55
C ALA A 239 11.19 7.57 6.27
#